data_AF-A0A7J6U422-F1
#
_entry.id   AF-A0A7J6U422-F1
#
_cell.length_a   1.000
_cell.length_b   1.000
_cell.length_c   1.000
_cell.angle_alpha   90.00
_cell.angle_beta   90.00
_cell.angle_gamma   90.00
#
_symmetry.space_group_name_H-M   'P 1'
#
loop_
_entity.id
_entity.type
_entity.pdbx_description
1 polymer ?
#
loop_
_entity_poly.entity_id
_entity_poly.type
_entity_poly.pdbx_seq_one_letter_code
_entity_poly.pdbx_strand_id
1 'polypeptide(L)'
;VLHQLQNIERSEHNMAASMQEILVRETASSFRDMFPTDPKMQKESFNTAIAQLAGETVDASKDPVKNHFVNSFKELKTQDVSKATADQKGTLIQRLAFDKKRSERDFERQYMVTRAEADEVKGLAQKAKGKGGYDWSALNEKEMARLEELYTKINNKVGFPMLTESSIQAVPTDASADPRANEYTTHMNEQLEVMRVKLRNERLSMFAGAF
;
A
#
# COMPACT_ATOMS: atom_id res chain seq x y z
N VAL A 1 -14.14 8.83 -2.15
CA VAL A 1 -13.41 9.05 -3.43
C VAL A 1 -12.45 10.24 -3.39
N LEU A 2 -12.88 11.51 -3.29
CA LEU A 2 -11.98 12.68 -3.38
C LEU A 2 -10.83 12.68 -2.35
N HIS A 3 -11.14 12.40 -1.07
CA HIS A 3 -10.13 12.25 -0.03
C HIS A 3 -9.12 11.12 -0.32
N GLN A 4 -9.57 10.04 -0.97
CA GLN A 4 -8.71 8.90 -1.28
C GLN A 4 -7.73 9.23 -2.40
N LEU A 5 -8.21 9.93 -3.44
CA LEU A 5 -7.34 10.41 -4.52
C LEU A 5 -6.29 11.40 -4.01
N GLN A 6 -6.66 12.29 -3.09
CA GLN A 6 -5.70 13.21 -2.45
C GLN A 6 -4.64 12.48 -1.62
N ASN A 7 -5.02 11.39 -0.92
CA ASN A 7 -4.06 10.59 -0.18
C ASN A 7 -3.10 9.83 -1.10
N ILE A 8 -3.61 9.29 -2.21
CA ILE A 8 -2.79 8.64 -3.24
C ILE A 8 -1.80 9.64 -3.83
N GLU A 9 -2.26 10.82 -4.26
CA GLU A 9 -1.40 11.88 -4.81
C GLU A 9 -0.29 12.27 -3.83
N ARG A 10 -0.64 12.50 -2.55
CA ARG A 10 0.36 12.80 -1.51
C ARG A 10 1.34 11.65 -1.31
N SER A 11 0.87 10.41 -1.33
CA SER A 11 1.74 9.23 -1.21
C SER A 11 2.70 9.13 -2.39
N GLU A 12 2.23 9.36 -3.62
CA GLU A 12 3.06 9.37 -4.83
C GLU A 12 4.11 10.49 -4.77
N HIS A 13 3.71 11.68 -4.32
CA HIS A 13 4.64 12.79 -4.13
C HIS A 13 5.73 12.45 -3.09
N ASN A 14 5.34 11.86 -1.96
CA ASN A 14 6.28 11.42 -0.93
C ASN A 14 7.21 10.31 -1.43
N MET A 15 6.71 9.37 -2.24
CA MET A 15 7.53 8.33 -2.88
C MET A 15 8.54 8.95 -3.83
N ALA A 16 8.14 9.90 -4.67
CA ALA A 16 9.04 10.58 -5.60
C ALA A 16 10.12 11.39 -4.87
N ALA A 17 9.77 12.11 -3.80
CA ALA A 17 10.72 12.83 -2.97
C ALA A 17 11.70 11.87 -2.27
N SER A 18 11.18 10.77 -1.70
CA SER A 18 12.00 9.74 -1.05
C SER A 18 12.97 9.08 -2.04
N MET A 19 12.58 8.86 -3.30
CA MET A 19 13.48 8.29 -4.31
C MET A 19 14.71 9.17 -4.56
N GLN A 20 14.58 10.50 -4.55
CA GLN A 20 15.72 11.39 -4.69
C GLN A 20 16.66 11.32 -3.48
N GLU A 21 16.09 11.24 -2.27
CA GLU A 21 16.87 11.07 -1.04
C GLU A 21 17.62 9.74 -1.05
N ILE A 22 16.92 8.64 -1.38
CA ILE A 22 17.50 7.29 -1.49
C ILE A 22 18.62 7.30 -2.53
N LEU A 23 18.43 7.97 -3.67
CA LEU A 23 19.44 8.10 -4.70
C LEU A 23 20.76 8.66 -4.17
N VAL A 24 20.70 9.78 -3.46
CA VAL A 24 21.87 10.43 -2.88
C VAL A 24 22.48 9.56 -1.77
N ARG A 25 21.64 8.99 -0.90
CA ARG A 25 22.06 8.13 0.21
C ARG A 25 22.78 6.88 -0.28
N GLU A 26 22.23 6.18 -1.26
CA GLU A 26 22.82 4.96 -1.79
C GLU A 26 24.08 5.25 -2.62
N THR A 27 24.12 6.38 -3.34
CA THR A 27 25.36 6.81 -4.04
C THR A 27 26.47 7.12 -3.02
N ALA A 28 26.14 7.82 -1.94
CA ALA A 28 27.08 8.10 -0.85
C ALA A 28 27.53 6.81 -0.14
N SER A 29 26.61 5.87 0.11
CA SER A 29 26.96 4.57 0.71
C SER A 29 27.85 3.76 -0.22
N SER A 30 27.54 3.72 -1.52
CA SER A 30 28.38 3.04 -2.52
C SER A 30 29.80 3.61 -2.54
N PHE A 31 29.94 4.94 -2.52
CA PHE A 31 31.25 5.57 -2.42
C PHE A 31 31.98 5.19 -1.12
N ARG A 32 31.28 5.26 0.01
CA ARG A 32 31.83 4.90 1.33
C ARG A 32 32.29 3.44 1.38
N ASP A 33 31.56 2.54 0.73
CA ASP A 33 31.89 1.11 0.67
C ASP A 33 33.12 0.88 -0.23
N MET A 34 33.24 1.61 -1.34
CA MET A 34 34.34 1.48 -2.32
C MET A 34 35.65 2.14 -1.86
N PHE A 35 35.58 3.35 -1.32
CA PHE A 35 36.73 4.21 -1.03
C PHE A 35 37.84 3.55 -0.19
N PRO A 36 37.54 2.79 0.88
CA PRO A 36 38.58 2.13 1.69
C PRO A 36 39.35 1.04 0.93
N THR A 37 38.74 0.49 -0.12
CA THR A 37 39.25 -0.68 -0.86
C THR A 37 39.86 -0.34 -2.22
N ASP A 38 39.78 0.93 -2.64
CA ASP A 38 40.31 1.40 -3.92
C ASP A 38 41.52 2.35 -3.70
N PRO A 39 42.77 1.84 -3.79
CA PRO A 39 43.97 2.65 -3.63
C PRO A 39 44.11 3.76 -4.69
N LYS A 40 43.56 3.56 -5.89
CA LYS A 40 43.59 4.56 -6.96
C LYS A 40 42.71 5.74 -6.57
N MET A 41 41.50 5.47 -6.10
CA MET A 41 40.56 6.48 -5.63
C MET A 41 41.13 7.28 -4.45
N GLN A 42 41.84 6.63 -3.52
CA GLN A 42 42.52 7.30 -2.41
C GLN A 42 43.63 8.23 -2.89
N LYS A 43 44.46 7.77 -3.84
CA LYS A 43 45.53 8.58 -4.42
C LYS A 43 45.00 9.78 -5.21
N GLU A 44 43.94 9.59 -6.00
CA GLU A 44 43.27 10.66 -6.74
C GLU A 44 42.65 11.70 -5.80
N SER A 45 42.09 11.25 -4.68
CA SER A 45 41.56 12.14 -3.63
C SER A 45 42.67 12.99 -3.00
N PHE A 46 43.81 12.37 -2.68
CA PHE A 46 44.96 13.06 -2.11
C PHE A 46 45.54 14.09 -3.08
N ASN A 47 45.71 13.72 -4.34
CA ASN A 47 46.18 14.64 -5.39
C ASN A 47 45.21 15.81 -5.60
N THR A 48 43.90 15.54 -5.55
CA THR A 48 42.87 16.57 -5.61
C THR A 48 42.96 17.55 -4.44
N ALA A 49 43.18 17.05 -3.22
CA ALA A 49 43.35 17.90 -2.04
C ALA A 49 44.58 18.82 -2.19
N ILE A 50 45.70 18.31 -2.70
CA ILE A 50 46.90 19.12 -2.98
C ILE A 50 46.59 20.22 -4.01
N ALA A 51 45.92 19.86 -5.11
CA ALA A 51 45.58 20.82 -6.16
C ALA A 51 44.64 21.93 -5.65
N GLN A 52 43.64 21.59 -4.82
CA GLN A 52 42.76 22.58 -4.20
C GLN A 52 43.51 23.52 -3.25
N LEU A 53 44.44 22.98 -2.44
CA LEU A 53 45.29 23.80 -1.57
C LEU A 53 46.22 24.72 -2.37
N ALA A 54 46.64 24.30 -3.56
CA ALA A 54 47.40 25.13 -4.50
C ALA A 54 46.54 26.20 -5.21
N GLY A 55 45.23 26.26 -4.95
CA GLY A 55 44.30 27.19 -5.57
C GLY A 55 43.80 26.76 -6.94
N GLU A 56 44.05 25.52 -7.36
CA GLU A 56 43.53 24.99 -8.63
C GLU A 56 42.04 24.67 -8.51
N THR A 57 41.27 25.01 -9.55
CA THR A 57 39.89 24.55 -9.68
C THR A 57 39.86 23.07 -10.07
N VAL A 58 39.27 22.24 -9.22
CA VAL A 58 39.15 20.80 -9.44
C VAL A 58 37.71 20.41 -9.83
N ASP A 59 37.56 19.86 -11.03
CA ASP A 59 36.29 19.38 -11.57
C ASP A 59 36.08 17.87 -11.31
N ALA A 60 34.99 17.32 -11.85
CA ALA A 60 34.64 15.91 -11.69
C ALA A 60 35.61 14.94 -12.40
N SER A 61 36.53 15.41 -13.25
CA SER A 61 37.54 14.55 -13.88
C SER A 61 38.71 14.22 -12.95
N LYS A 62 38.92 15.08 -11.93
CA LYS A 62 40.03 14.98 -10.98
C LYS A 62 39.55 14.57 -9.58
N ASP A 63 38.38 15.07 -9.16
CA ASP A 63 37.78 14.75 -7.86
C ASP A 63 37.00 13.42 -7.93
N PRO A 64 37.46 12.35 -7.26
CA PRO A 64 36.83 11.04 -7.34
C PRO A 64 35.45 10.98 -6.68
N VAL A 65 35.14 11.85 -5.71
CA VAL A 65 33.80 11.96 -5.12
C VAL A 65 32.85 12.49 -6.19
N LYS A 66 33.17 13.64 -6.78
CA LYS A 66 32.34 14.23 -7.85
C LYS A 66 32.22 13.28 -9.04
N ASN A 67 33.31 12.63 -9.43
CA ASN A 67 33.32 11.65 -10.53
C ASN A 67 32.34 10.50 -10.26
N HIS A 68 32.39 9.92 -9.06
CA HIS A 68 31.51 8.82 -8.67
C HIS A 68 30.02 9.23 -8.71
N PHE A 69 29.68 10.40 -8.16
CA PHE A 69 28.30 10.89 -8.21
C PHE A 69 27.83 11.15 -9.65
N VAL A 70 28.63 11.84 -10.46
CA VAL A 70 28.27 12.16 -11.85
C VAL A 70 28.09 10.88 -12.68
N ASN A 71 28.96 9.89 -12.53
CA ASN A 71 28.86 8.63 -13.27
C ASN A 71 27.66 7.80 -12.80
N SER A 72 27.45 7.69 -11.49
CA SER A 72 26.25 7.06 -10.92
C SER A 72 24.96 7.66 -11.49
N PHE A 73 24.84 9.00 -11.51
CA PHE A 73 23.66 9.66 -12.08
C PHE A 73 23.52 9.48 -13.60
N LYS A 74 24.64 9.40 -14.34
CA LYS A 74 24.60 9.11 -15.79
C LYS A 74 24.12 7.69 -16.06
N GLU A 75 24.62 6.71 -15.31
CA GLU A 75 24.20 5.31 -15.42
C GLU A 75 22.70 5.19 -15.17
N LEU A 76 22.20 5.86 -14.13
CA LEU A 76 20.78 5.88 -13.79
C LEU A 76 19.87 6.52 -14.84
N LYS A 77 20.37 7.50 -15.61
CA LYS A 77 19.60 8.07 -16.75
C LYS A 77 19.40 7.08 -17.88
N THR A 78 20.30 6.11 -18.02
CA THR A 78 20.29 5.13 -19.11
C THR A 78 19.65 3.79 -18.72
N GLN A 79 19.53 3.52 -17.41
CA GLN A 79 19.02 2.26 -16.88
C GLN A 79 17.62 2.42 -16.30
N ASP A 80 16.73 1.49 -16.65
CA ASP A 80 15.38 1.43 -16.09
C ASP A 80 15.40 0.71 -14.74
N VAL A 81 15.30 1.47 -13.65
CA VAL A 81 15.23 0.97 -12.25
C VAL A 81 14.14 -0.10 -12.10
N SER A 82 13.05 -0.02 -12.86
CA SER A 82 11.93 -0.96 -12.78
C SER A 82 12.28 -2.35 -13.33
N LYS A 83 13.26 -2.43 -14.24
CA LYS A 83 13.74 -3.68 -14.85
C LYS A 83 14.94 -4.27 -14.13
N ALA A 84 15.58 -3.51 -13.25
CA ALA A 84 16.73 -3.98 -12.50
C ALA A 84 16.32 -5.03 -11.44
N THR A 85 17.24 -5.97 -11.21
CA THR A 85 17.12 -6.93 -10.11
C THR A 85 17.16 -6.18 -8.79
N ALA A 86 16.22 -6.46 -7.89
CA ALA A 86 16.22 -5.84 -6.56
C ALA A 86 17.19 -6.58 -5.65
N ASP A 87 18.25 -5.91 -5.20
CA ASP A 87 19.22 -6.42 -4.25
C ASP A 87 19.70 -5.31 -3.32
N GLN A 88 19.48 -5.50 -2.02
CA GLN A 88 19.84 -4.54 -0.98
C GLN A 88 21.36 -4.35 -0.84
N LYS A 89 22.17 -5.32 -1.28
CA LYS A 89 23.64 -5.27 -1.19
C LYS A 89 24.33 -5.19 -2.54
N GLY A 90 23.55 -5.13 -3.61
CA GLY A 90 24.06 -5.09 -4.98
C GLY A 90 24.64 -3.74 -5.37
N THR A 91 24.73 -3.54 -6.69
CA THR A 91 25.06 -2.26 -7.33
C THR A 91 24.03 -1.18 -7.01
N LEU A 92 24.38 0.09 -7.21
CA LEU A 92 23.49 1.24 -6.94
C LEU A 92 22.08 1.05 -7.55
N ILE A 93 22.00 0.64 -8.82
CA ILE A 93 20.73 0.41 -9.51
C ILE A 93 19.90 -0.70 -8.84
N GLN A 94 20.55 -1.75 -8.32
CA GLN A 94 19.87 -2.87 -7.66
C GLN A 94 19.36 -2.47 -6.26
N ARG A 95 20.11 -1.64 -5.53
CA ARG A 95 19.67 -1.07 -4.24
C ARG A 95 18.48 -0.14 -4.43
N LEU A 96 18.51 0.70 -5.47
CA LEU A 96 17.40 1.57 -5.85
C LEU A 96 16.17 0.78 -6.29
N ALA A 97 16.36 -0.29 -7.07
CA ALA A 97 15.27 -1.18 -7.45
C ALA A 97 14.66 -1.91 -6.25
N PHE A 98 15.48 -2.27 -5.25
CA PHE A 98 15.01 -2.85 -3.99
C PHE A 98 14.13 -1.87 -3.21
N ASP A 99 14.60 -0.63 -3.02
CA ASP A 99 13.85 0.38 -2.29
C ASP A 99 12.58 0.80 -3.05
N LYS A 100 12.65 0.97 -4.38
CA LYS A 100 11.48 1.24 -5.22
C LYS A 100 10.42 0.15 -5.07
N LYS A 101 10.78 -1.12 -5.22
CA LYS A 101 9.83 -2.25 -5.06
C LYS A 101 9.29 -2.36 -3.64
N ARG A 102 10.05 -1.93 -2.63
CA ARG A 102 9.55 -1.84 -1.25
C ARG A 102 8.47 -0.76 -1.13
N SER A 103 8.74 0.45 -1.61
CA SER A 103 7.78 1.55 -1.58
C SER A 103 6.52 1.24 -2.40
N GLU A 104 6.65 0.63 -3.58
CA GLU A 104 5.50 0.20 -4.40
C GLU A 104 4.65 -0.84 -3.68
N ARG A 105 5.27 -1.83 -3.01
CA ARG A 105 4.55 -2.83 -2.21
C ARG A 105 3.81 -2.20 -1.03
N ASP A 106 4.43 -1.24 -0.35
CA ASP A 106 3.80 -0.54 0.77
C ASP A 106 2.61 0.30 0.28
N PHE A 107 2.75 0.94 -0.88
CA PHE A 107 1.68 1.63 -1.58
C PHE A 107 0.52 0.69 -1.95
N GLU A 108 0.81 -0.43 -2.62
CA GLU A 108 -0.19 -1.44 -2.98
C GLU A 108 -0.93 -1.95 -1.75
N ARG A 109 -0.23 -2.22 -0.65
CA ARG A 109 -0.85 -2.67 0.61
C ARG A 109 -1.80 -1.65 1.21
N GLN A 110 -1.51 -0.36 1.04
CA GLN A 110 -2.27 0.73 1.64
C GLN A 110 -3.47 1.14 0.77
N TYR A 111 -3.31 1.17 -0.55
CA TYR A 111 -4.27 1.77 -1.47
C TYR A 111 -4.92 0.77 -2.44
N MET A 112 -4.40 -0.46 -2.53
CA MET A 112 -4.92 -1.48 -3.44
C MET A 112 -5.33 -2.75 -2.69
N VAL A 113 -6.10 -3.58 -3.39
CA VAL A 113 -6.43 -4.92 -2.91
C VAL A 113 -5.27 -5.83 -3.23
N THR A 114 -4.66 -6.40 -2.20
CA THR A 114 -3.54 -7.32 -2.39
C THR A 114 -4.03 -8.67 -2.88
N ARG A 115 -3.17 -9.41 -3.58
CA ARG A 115 -3.47 -10.79 -4.01
C ARG A 115 -3.86 -11.69 -2.85
N ALA A 116 -3.18 -11.58 -1.71
CA ALA A 116 -3.50 -12.37 -0.52
C ALA A 116 -4.91 -12.07 0.02
N GLU A 117 -5.31 -10.80 0.05
CA GLU A 117 -6.67 -10.40 0.45
C GLU A 117 -7.72 -10.93 -0.54
N ALA A 118 -7.45 -10.83 -1.85
CA ALA A 118 -8.32 -11.37 -2.89
C ALA A 118 -8.48 -12.90 -2.78
N ASP A 119 -7.37 -13.62 -2.58
CA ASP A 119 -7.37 -15.08 -2.43
C ASP A 119 -8.13 -15.50 -1.15
N GLU A 120 -8.03 -14.73 -0.07
CA GLU A 120 -8.77 -14.96 1.17
C GLU A 120 -10.29 -14.79 0.98
N VAL A 121 -10.71 -13.71 0.31
CA VAL A 121 -12.13 -13.50 -0.05
C VAL A 121 -12.65 -14.63 -0.92
N LYS A 122 -11.88 -15.05 -1.94
CA LYS A 122 -12.24 -16.17 -2.81
C LYS A 122 -12.40 -17.48 -2.03
N GLY A 123 -11.49 -17.76 -1.09
CA GLY A 123 -11.57 -18.95 -0.26
C GLY A 123 -12.84 -19.00 0.59
N LEU A 124 -13.21 -17.88 1.22
CA LEU A 124 -14.45 -17.76 2.01
C LEU A 124 -15.70 -17.84 1.11
N ALA A 125 -15.68 -17.14 -0.03
CA ALA A 125 -16.76 -17.15 -1.00
C ALA A 125 -17.01 -18.55 -1.59
N GLN A 126 -15.95 -19.33 -1.84
CA GLN A 126 -16.06 -20.70 -2.32
C GLN A 126 -16.73 -21.63 -1.30
N LYS A 127 -16.41 -21.49 -0.01
CA LYS A 127 -17.09 -22.25 1.06
C LYS A 127 -18.58 -21.94 1.14
N ALA A 128 -18.95 -20.69 0.90
CA ALA A 128 -20.34 -20.24 0.87
C ALA A 128 -21.04 -20.50 -0.46
N LYS A 129 -20.40 -21.08 -1.47
CA LYS A 129 -20.99 -21.21 -2.81
C LYS A 129 -21.98 -22.39 -2.86
N GLY A 130 -23.27 -22.07 -3.01
CA GLY A 130 -24.36 -23.03 -3.16
C GLY A 130 -24.85 -23.17 -4.61
N LYS A 131 -25.89 -24.00 -4.81
CA LYS A 131 -26.48 -24.28 -6.13
C LYS A 131 -27.19 -23.08 -6.78
N GLY A 132 -27.53 -22.04 -6.02
CA GLY A 132 -28.29 -20.87 -6.48
C GLY A 132 -27.65 -19.52 -6.17
N GLY A 133 -26.38 -19.48 -5.76
CA GLY A 133 -25.70 -18.26 -5.32
C GLY A 133 -24.86 -18.51 -4.07
N TYR A 134 -24.62 -17.45 -3.30
CA TYR A 134 -23.92 -17.56 -2.02
C TYR A 134 -24.91 -17.85 -0.89
N ASP A 135 -24.60 -18.89 -0.12
CA ASP A 135 -25.26 -19.23 1.14
C ASP A 135 -24.29 -18.92 2.30
N TRP A 136 -24.45 -17.73 2.87
CA TRP A 136 -23.60 -17.25 3.96
C TRP A 136 -23.83 -18.00 5.28
N SER A 137 -24.93 -18.76 5.40
CA SER A 137 -25.17 -19.59 6.58
C SER A 137 -24.23 -20.80 6.68
N ALA A 138 -23.56 -21.14 5.58
CA ALA A 138 -22.54 -22.20 5.55
C ALA A 138 -21.21 -21.79 6.20
N LEU A 139 -20.97 -20.49 6.39
CA LEU A 139 -19.78 -20.00 7.09
C LEU A 139 -20.02 -20.03 8.60
N ASN A 140 -18.98 -20.41 9.35
CA ASN A 140 -19.05 -20.25 10.80
C ASN A 140 -18.89 -18.77 11.20
N GLU A 141 -19.18 -18.45 12.46
CA GLU A 141 -19.16 -17.09 12.98
C GLU A 141 -17.81 -16.37 12.76
N LYS A 142 -16.69 -17.08 12.92
CA LYS A 142 -15.35 -16.51 12.70
C LYS A 142 -15.08 -16.20 11.24
N GLU A 143 -15.49 -17.10 10.34
CA GLU A 143 -15.35 -16.93 8.90
C GLU A 143 -16.22 -15.78 8.38
N MET A 144 -17.44 -15.67 8.90
CA MET A 144 -18.35 -14.57 8.58
C MET A 144 -17.79 -13.24 9.08
N ALA A 145 -17.35 -13.17 10.35
CA ALA A 145 -16.72 -11.96 10.89
C ALA A 145 -15.48 -11.56 10.08
N ARG A 146 -14.69 -12.53 9.63
CA ARG A 146 -13.52 -12.27 8.78
C ARG A 146 -13.89 -11.72 7.40
N LEU A 147 -14.94 -12.24 6.77
CA LEU A 147 -15.43 -11.73 5.49
C LEU A 147 -15.93 -10.28 5.61
N GLU A 148 -16.64 -9.95 6.68
CA GLU A 148 -17.09 -8.58 6.97
C GLU A 148 -15.93 -7.62 7.25
N GLU A 149 -14.90 -8.10 7.95
CA GLU A 149 -13.66 -7.34 8.17
C GLU A 149 -12.97 -7.06 6.83
N LEU A 150 -12.85 -8.08 5.96
CA LEU A 150 -12.26 -7.93 4.61
C LEU A 150 -13.06 -6.96 3.75
N TYR A 151 -14.39 -7.07 3.75
CA TYR A 151 -15.30 -6.15 3.07
C TYR A 151 -15.06 -4.70 3.51
N THR A 152 -15.01 -4.47 4.82
CA THR A 152 -14.78 -3.14 5.40
C THR A 152 -13.40 -2.61 5.05
N LYS A 153 -12.37 -3.42 5.27
CA LYS A 153 -10.99 -3.07 5.01
C LYS A 153 -10.76 -2.72 3.54
N ILE A 154 -11.22 -3.56 2.61
CA ILE A 154 -11.02 -3.37 1.17
C ILE A 154 -11.75 -2.13 0.68
N ASN A 155 -13.03 -1.95 1.02
CA ASN A 155 -13.77 -0.78 0.56
C ASN A 155 -13.23 0.52 1.14
N ASN A 156 -12.76 0.52 2.40
CA ASN A 156 -12.09 1.68 2.98
C ASN A 156 -10.77 2.01 2.28
N LYS A 157 -9.97 1.00 1.91
CA LYS A 157 -8.73 1.20 1.13
C LYS A 157 -9.01 1.76 -0.26
N VAL A 158 -10.04 1.26 -0.94
CA VAL A 158 -10.38 1.72 -2.29
C VAL A 158 -11.14 3.06 -2.25
N GLY A 159 -11.77 3.39 -1.12
CA GLY A 159 -12.52 4.62 -0.92
C GLY A 159 -13.96 4.55 -1.45
N PHE A 160 -14.53 3.35 -1.53
CA PHE A 160 -15.94 3.14 -1.87
C PHE A 160 -16.85 3.52 -0.70
N PRO A 161 -17.95 4.26 -0.95
CA PRO A 161 -18.92 4.55 0.08
C PRO A 161 -19.63 3.26 0.51
N MET A 162 -19.60 2.98 1.81
CA MET A 162 -20.17 1.78 2.40
C MET A 162 -21.51 2.10 3.03
N LEU A 163 -22.58 1.42 2.57
CA LEU A 163 -23.82 1.35 3.32
C LEU A 163 -23.73 0.13 4.25
N THR A 164 -23.79 0.39 5.56
CA THR A 164 -23.85 -0.67 6.57
C THR A 164 -25.27 -0.78 7.11
N GLU A 165 -25.71 -2.02 7.34
CA GLU A 165 -26.99 -2.33 7.97
C GLU A 165 -27.13 -1.70 9.37
N SER A 166 -25.99 -1.41 10.02
CA SER A 166 -25.93 -0.69 11.30
C SER A 166 -26.43 0.75 11.24
N SER A 167 -26.54 1.34 10.05
CA SER A 167 -27.15 2.67 9.86
C SER A 167 -28.68 2.66 10.01
N ILE A 168 -29.32 1.48 9.89
CA ILE A 168 -30.74 1.30 10.11
C ILE A 168 -30.95 1.17 11.62
N GLN A 169 -31.62 2.12 12.27
CA GLN A 169 -31.87 2.08 13.72
C GLN A 169 -33.21 1.41 14.03
N ALA A 170 -33.25 0.62 15.10
CA ALA A 170 -34.49 0.05 15.61
C ALA A 170 -35.33 1.15 16.28
N VAL A 171 -36.64 0.98 16.27
CA VAL A 171 -37.55 1.88 16.97
C VAL A 171 -37.60 1.48 18.45
N PRO A 172 -37.41 2.42 19.40
CA PRO A 172 -37.50 2.11 20.83
C PRO A 172 -38.88 1.56 21.20
N THR A 173 -38.92 0.38 21.81
CA THR A 173 -40.15 -0.32 22.19
C THR A 173 -40.80 0.22 23.47
N ASP A 174 -40.15 1.16 24.14
CA ASP A 174 -40.57 1.81 25.39
C ASP A 174 -41.00 3.28 25.19
N ALA A 175 -41.00 3.77 23.94
CA ALA A 175 -41.35 5.15 23.62
C ALA A 175 -42.85 5.47 23.82
N SER A 176 -43.71 4.45 24.00
CA SER A 176 -45.16 4.62 24.17
C SER A 176 -45.69 3.82 25.36
N ALA A 177 -46.61 4.44 26.10
CA ALA A 177 -47.36 3.77 27.16
C ALA A 177 -48.53 2.92 26.62
N ASP A 178 -48.83 2.99 25.31
CA ASP A 178 -49.88 2.21 24.65
C ASP A 178 -49.37 0.79 24.27
N PRO A 179 -49.93 -0.28 24.84
CA PRO A 179 -49.54 -1.66 24.51
C PRO A 179 -49.63 -2.00 23.02
N ARG A 180 -50.61 -1.44 22.29
CA ARG A 180 -50.77 -1.71 20.84
C ARG A 180 -49.66 -1.08 20.01
N ALA A 181 -49.17 0.09 20.45
CA ALA A 181 -48.01 0.73 19.83
C ALA A 181 -46.74 -0.10 20.06
N ASN A 182 -46.62 -0.76 21.21
CA ASN A 182 -45.47 -1.62 21.53
C ASN A 182 -45.50 -2.93 20.71
N GLU A 183 -46.67 -3.52 20.50
CA GLU A 183 -46.85 -4.67 19.60
C GLU A 183 -46.48 -4.32 18.15
N TYR A 184 -46.97 -3.18 17.64
CA TYR A 184 -46.61 -2.70 16.31
C TYR A 184 -45.11 -2.44 16.17
N THR A 185 -44.50 -1.81 17.17
CA THR A 185 -43.06 -1.51 17.21
C THR A 185 -42.22 -2.79 17.21
N THR A 186 -42.66 -3.81 17.95
CA THR A 186 -42.02 -5.14 17.95
C THR A 186 -42.05 -5.75 16.56
N HIS A 187 -43.23 -5.78 15.92
CA HIS A 187 -43.37 -6.30 14.56
C HIS A 187 -42.52 -5.52 13.54
N MET A 188 -42.46 -4.19 13.65
CA MET A 188 -41.59 -3.37 12.81
C MET A 188 -40.11 -3.72 12.99
N ASN A 189 -39.66 -3.89 14.24
CA ASN A 189 -38.28 -4.27 14.53
C ASN A 189 -37.93 -5.67 14.00
N GLU A 190 -38.85 -6.64 14.07
CA GLU A 190 -38.67 -7.96 13.45
C GLU A 190 -38.49 -7.85 11.92
N GLN A 191 -39.31 -7.03 11.25
CA GLN A 191 -39.18 -6.78 9.81
C GLN A 191 -37.87 -6.06 9.47
N LEU A 192 -37.41 -5.13 10.32
CA LEU A 192 -36.13 -4.46 10.17
C LEU A 192 -34.97 -5.45 10.24
N GLU A 193 -34.98 -6.42 11.16
CA GLU A 193 -33.93 -7.45 11.24
C GLU A 193 -33.90 -8.35 9.99
N VAL A 194 -35.06 -8.76 9.48
CA VAL A 194 -35.15 -9.50 8.22
C VAL A 194 -34.53 -8.69 7.06
N MET A 195 -34.83 -7.39 7.01
CA MET A 195 -34.26 -6.50 5.99
C MET A 195 -32.75 -6.32 6.15
N ARG A 196 -32.24 -6.17 7.38
CA ARG A 196 -30.80 -6.06 7.65
C ARG A 196 -30.04 -7.30 7.19
N VAL A 197 -30.56 -8.50 7.49
CA VAL A 197 -29.97 -9.77 7.03
C VAL A 197 -29.97 -9.86 5.51
N LYS A 198 -31.07 -9.49 4.85
CA LYS A 198 -31.15 -9.49 3.38
C LYS A 198 -30.13 -8.54 2.76
N LEU A 199 -30.05 -7.31 3.26
CA LEU A 199 -29.11 -6.29 2.79
C LEU A 199 -27.65 -6.75 2.96
N ARG A 200 -27.33 -7.32 4.13
CA ARG A 200 -26.00 -7.91 4.39
C ARG A 200 -25.67 -9.01 3.37
N ASN A 201 -26.59 -9.95 3.16
CA ASN A 201 -26.36 -11.08 2.25
C ASN A 201 -26.19 -10.62 0.79
N GLU A 202 -26.98 -9.66 0.31
CA GLU A 202 -26.85 -9.10 -1.04
C GLU A 202 -25.52 -8.35 -1.20
N ARG A 203 -25.16 -7.52 -0.22
CA ARG A 203 -23.87 -6.80 -0.19
C ARG A 203 -22.68 -7.75 -0.29
N LEU A 204 -22.66 -8.78 0.54
CA LEU A 204 -21.58 -9.77 0.54
C LEU A 204 -21.55 -10.59 -0.76
N SER A 205 -22.72 -10.86 -1.35
CA SER A 205 -22.81 -11.54 -2.65
C SER A 205 -22.22 -10.69 -3.78
N MET A 206 -22.50 -9.39 -3.79
CA MET A 206 -21.89 -8.46 -4.75
C MET A 206 -20.39 -8.35 -4.52
N PHE A 207 -19.96 -8.23 -3.27
CA PHE A 207 -18.55 -8.16 -2.92
C PHE A 207 -17.78 -9.42 -3.35
N ALA A 208 -18.26 -10.59 -2.95
CA ALA A 208 -17.64 -11.86 -3.31
C ALA A 208 -17.69 -12.13 -4.82
N GLY A 209 -18.75 -11.71 -5.51
CA GLY A 209 -18.88 -11.84 -6.96
C GLY A 209 -17.90 -10.97 -7.75
N ALA A 210 -17.29 -9.94 -7.13
CA ALA A 210 -16.27 -9.11 -7.75
C ALA A 210 -14.86 -9.75 -7.74
N PHE A 211 -14.68 -10.88 -7.04
CA PHE A 211 -13.41 -11.61 -6.92
C PHE A 211 -13.46 -12.96 -7.65
#